data_AF-A0AAW0NWS6-F1
#
_entry.id   AF-A0AAW0NWS6-F1
#
_cell.length_a   1.000
_cell.length_b   1.000
_cell.length_c   1.000
_cell.angle_alpha   90.00
_cell.angle_beta   90.00
_cell.angle_gamma   90.00
#
_symmetry.space_group_name_H-M   'P 1'
#
loop_
_entity.id
_entity.type
_entity.pdbx_description
1 polymer ?
#
loop_
_entity_poly.entity_id
_entity_poly.type
_entity_poly.pdbx_seq_one_letter_code
_entity_poly.pdbx_strand_id
1 'polypeptide(L)'
;MLELETGGICKLLNTKLQLRDDFSYKTLSARRISAFCARKHSSLTTELIENMDKKSTWDRFYTENNRQTPTFKNFEWFFGFDSIRHIILPLISSPKPNPDHVFQVLDIGCGTSALGPCIFKHSPSAVHVTCADISPIAVKLMQENITSQEIQANNASSQLSFVEMDCTHLLSHFKPKSIDLIVDKGTTDALLRSKEGKGKARLMLSECVKVLRSSGALLQFSDEDPDARQLWLETELRKQGIVGDVVTQEVGKLRGVSAEMGSLIQTLVFSWMFSIVSAKVIKPTNSTNQDLAPAQPTKLNMVAMSVDDMYSGCTDAMTKRIAKEYFPNEMKNPKFKASWNGAKDCLQKALKNRKPVDHALTENHLRAICMYTADDIYKTFNHDVQSHGPSYGTGSFKYHTLQFWLTYAIRSSPPTTKLAIRWSGEPPRF
;
A
#
# COMPACT_ATOMS: atom_id res chain seq x y z
N MET A 1 -7.14 17.13 -7.40
CA MET A 1 -8.12 17.11 -6.31
C MET A 1 -7.43 17.82 -5.17
N LEU A 2 -7.89 19.03 -4.88
CA LEU A 2 -7.30 19.87 -3.83
C LEU A 2 -7.36 19.09 -2.51
N GLU A 3 -6.22 18.98 -1.81
CA GLU A 3 -6.24 18.81 -0.36
C GLU A 3 -7.05 19.99 0.17
N LEU A 4 -8.32 19.76 0.52
CA LEU A 4 -9.06 20.74 1.29
C LEU A 4 -8.29 20.92 2.59
N GLU A 5 -7.94 22.18 2.83
CA GLU A 5 -7.18 22.71 3.95
C GLU A 5 -7.93 22.55 5.28
N THR A 6 -8.32 21.34 5.66
CA THR A 6 -8.63 21.06 7.07
C THR A 6 -7.30 20.80 7.76
N GLY A 7 -6.80 21.80 8.48
CA GLY A 7 -5.55 21.77 9.22
C GLY A 7 -5.48 20.60 10.22
N GLY A 8 -5.06 19.44 9.74
CA GLY A 8 -4.79 18.27 10.56
C GLY A 8 -3.75 18.59 11.62
N ILE A 9 -3.95 18.06 12.82
CA ILE A 9 -3.06 18.31 13.97
C ILE A 9 -1.62 17.89 13.64
N CYS A 10 -1.44 16.92 12.74
CA CYS A 10 -0.12 16.48 12.29
C CYS A 10 0.63 17.52 11.46
N LYS A 11 -0.06 18.32 10.62
CA LYS A 11 0.57 19.47 9.94
C LYS A 11 1.05 20.50 10.99
N LEU A 12 0.22 20.84 11.97
CA LEU A 12 0.55 21.80 13.05
C LEU A 12 1.66 21.33 14.01
N LEU A 13 1.70 20.03 14.33
CA LEU A 13 2.71 19.45 15.22
C LEU A 13 4.09 19.40 14.55
N ASN A 14 4.13 19.11 13.26
CA ASN A 14 5.38 19.11 12.50
C ASN A 14 5.94 20.53 12.35
N THR A 15 5.10 21.56 12.18
CA THR A 15 5.55 22.97 12.13
C THR A 15 6.04 23.49 13.49
N LYS A 16 5.43 23.07 14.61
CA LYS A 16 5.87 23.48 15.97
C LYS A 16 7.18 22.84 16.43
N LEU A 17 7.55 21.68 15.88
CA LEU A 17 8.87 21.08 16.12
C LEU A 17 9.98 21.90 15.43
N GLN A 18 9.76 22.35 14.19
CA GLN A 18 10.72 23.21 13.47
C GLN A 18 10.97 24.56 14.14
N LEU A 19 9.97 25.16 14.80
CA LEU A 19 10.10 26.46 15.48
C LEU A 19 10.74 26.38 16.88
N ARG A 20 10.93 25.18 17.44
CA ARG A 20 11.51 25.00 18.78
C ARG A 20 13.03 24.78 18.78
N ASP A 21 13.61 24.50 17.61
CA ASP A 21 15.05 24.23 17.44
C ASP A 21 15.89 25.51 17.21
N ASP A 22 15.28 26.70 17.20
CA ASP A 22 15.95 27.97 16.87
C ASP A 22 16.47 28.78 18.07
N PHE A 23 16.59 28.20 19.27
CA PHE A 23 17.17 28.92 20.40
C PHE A 23 18.16 28.09 21.21
N SER A 24 19.37 28.64 21.31
CA SER A 24 20.51 28.23 22.14
C SER A 24 21.51 27.24 21.52
N TYR A 25 22.54 27.77 20.83
CA TYR A 25 23.91 27.33 21.09
C TYR A 25 24.88 28.52 20.97
N LYS A 26 25.39 28.95 22.12
CA LYS A 26 26.57 29.81 22.21
C LYS A 26 27.78 29.05 21.67
N THR A 27 28.57 29.78 20.90
CA THR A 27 29.94 29.55 20.44
C THR A 27 30.79 28.67 21.36
N LEU A 28 31.40 27.61 20.81
CA LEU A 28 32.82 27.25 20.99
C LEU A 28 33.17 26.01 20.11
N SER A 29 34.23 26.15 19.30
CA SER A 29 34.95 25.09 18.56
C SER A 29 34.30 24.48 17.30
N ALA A 30 33.89 25.33 16.36
CA ALA A 30 33.67 24.93 14.96
C ALA A 30 35.02 24.82 14.22
N ARG A 31 35.68 23.65 14.24
CA ARG A 31 36.65 23.28 13.18
C ARG A 31 37.12 21.81 13.08
N ARG A 32 36.61 20.85 13.87
CA ARG A 32 37.05 19.44 13.73
C ARG A 32 35.96 18.35 13.71
N ILE A 33 34.67 18.68 13.69
CA ILE A 33 33.60 17.65 13.62
C ILE A 33 32.73 17.78 12.34
N SER A 34 32.88 18.84 11.55
CA SER A 34 32.17 19.03 10.27
C SER A 34 32.70 18.20 9.09
N ALA A 35 33.77 17.41 9.27
CA ALA A 35 34.39 16.64 8.17
C ALA A 35 34.02 15.14 8.17
N PHE A 36 33.29 14.63 9.18
CA PHE A 36 33.06 13.18 9.34
C PHE A 36 31.59 12.74 9.21
N CYS A 37 30.61 13.64 9.34
CA CYS A 37 29.18 13.29 9.21
C CYS A 37 28.49 13.81 7.94
N ALA A 38 29.18 14.60 7.10
CA ALA A 38 28.63 15.11 5.82
C ALA A 38 28.97 14.23 4.60
N ARG A 39 29.47 13.01 4.81
CA ARG A 39 29.81 12.07 3.74
C ARG A 39 29.14 10.72 4.02
N LYS A 40 27.86 10.54 3.66
CA LYS A 40 27.26 9.23 3.26
C LYS A 40 25.76 9.18 2.88
N HIS A 41 25.12 10.27 2.49
CA HIS A 41 23.95 10.14 1.59
C HIS A 41 24.47 10.17 0.15
N SER A 42 24.30 9.10 -0.63
CA SER A 42 24.64 9.14 -2.06
C SER A 42 23.58 10.00 -2.77
N SER A 43 24.00 10.83 -3.73
CA SER A 43 23.09 11.63 -4.57
C SER A 43 22.07 10.76 -5.31
N LEU A 44 22.39 9.48 -5.51
CA LEU A 44 21.57 8.48 -6.18
C LEU A 44 20.23 8.21 -5.45
N THR A 45 20.24 8.09 -4.12
CA THR A 45 19.03 7.73 -3.37
C THR A 45 17.98 8.84 -3.41
N THR A 46 18.39 10.10 -3.27
CA THR A 46 17.48 11.25 -3.34
C THR A 46 16.92 11.42 -4.76
N GLU A 47 17.76 11.28 -5.79
CA GLU A 47 17.32 11.40 -7.18
C GLU A 47 16.41 10.24 -7.62
N LEU A 48 16.65 9.02 -7.10
CA LEU A 48 15.78 7.85 -7.31
C LEU A 48 14.37 8.12 -6.82
N ILE A 49 14.22 8.61 -5.58
CA ILE A 49 12.90 8.85 -4.95
C ILE A 49 12.09 9.87 -5.75
N GLU A 50 12.73 10.92 -6.28
CA GLU A 50 12.04 11.99 -7.00
C GLU A 50 11.69 11.64 -8.45
N ASN A 51 12.41 10.68 -9.06
CA ASN A 51 12.34 10.42 -10.51
C ASN A 51 12.07 8.94 -10.86
N MET A 52 11.35 8.20 -10.00
CA MET A 52 11.00 6.80 -10.23
C MET A 52 10.13 6.57 -11.49
N ASP A 53 9.57 7.62 -12.09
CA ASP A 53 8.81 7.55 -13.35
C ASP A 53 9.66 7.71 -14.62
N LYS A 54 10.96 7.98 -14.50
CA LYS A 54 11.85 8.26 -15.63
C LYS A 54 12.70 7.04 -15.99
N LYS A 55 12.75 6.71 -17.28
CA LYS A 55 13.60 5.64 -17.83
C LYS A 55 15.07 5.79 -17.44
N SER A 56 15.60 7.01 -17.53
CA SER A 56 17.01 7.33 -17.21
C SER A 56 17.39 6.96 -15.77
N THR A 57 16.47 7.13 -14.83
CA THR A 57 16.66 6.76 -13.42
C THR A 57 16.90 5.26 -13.28
N TRP A 58 16.09 4.44 -13.96
CA TRP A 58 16.20 2.99 -13.93
C TRP A 58 17.41 2.48 -14.71
N ASP A 59 17.71 3.06 -15.88
CA ASP A 59 18.92 2.75 -16.64
C ASP A 59 20.17 2.91 -15.78
N ARG A 60 20.27 4.03 -15.05
CA ARG A 60 21.38 4.28 -14.13
C ARG A 60 21.38 3.29 -12.97
N PHE A 61 20.23 3.03 -12.35
CA PHE A 61 20.10 2.06 -11.27
C PHE A 61 20.63 0.67 -11.66
N TYR A 62 20.17 0.13 -12.80
CA TYR A 62 20.60 -1.19 -13.27
C TYR A 62 22.07 -1.20 -13.69
N THR A 63 22.57 -0.12 -14.28
CA THR A 63 24.00 0.02 -14.62
C THR A 63 24.88 -0.03 -13.38
N GLU A 64 24.53 0.73 -12.33
CA GLU A 64 25.33 0.80 -11.11
C GLU A 64 25.23 -0.46 -10.27
N ASN A 65 24.03 -1.04 -10.16
CA ASN A 65 23.84 -2.28 -9.40
C ASN A 65 24.59 -3.46 -10.05
N ASN A 66 24.62 -3.53 -11.38
CA ASN A 66 25.39 -4.56 -12.10
C ASN A 66 26.93 -4.42 -11.90
N ARG A 67 27.44 -3.21 -11.68
CA ARG A 67 28.89 -2.98 -11.45
C ARG A 67 29.34 -3.39 -10.05
N GLN A 68 28.43 -3.51 -9.09
CA GLN A 68 28.78 -3.78 -7.68
C GLN A 68 29.13 -5.25 -7.42
N THR A 69 28.70 -6.17 -8.30
CA THR A 69 28.96 -7.61 -8.13
C THR A 69 29.66 -8.18 -9.37
N PRO A 70 30.72 -8.99 -9.20
CA PRO A 70 31.43 -9.60 -10.32
C PRO A 70 30.59 -10.66 -11.05
N THR A 71 29.55 -11.18 -10.40
CA THR A 71 28.56 -12.10 -10.97
C THR A 71 27.18 -11.45 -10.94
N PHE A 72 26.37 -11.71 -11.98
CA PHE A 72 25.00 -11.22 -12.01
C PHE A 72 24.18 -11.85 -10.88
N LYS A 73 23.38 -11.03 -10.22
CA LYS A 73 22.43 -11.47 -9.19
C LYS A 73 21.10 -10.77 -9.42
N ASN A 74 20.01 -11.53 -9.43
CA ASN A 74 18.67 -10.97 -9.50
C ASN A 74 18.42 -10.02 -8.33
N PHE A 75 17.78 -8.89 -8.64
CA PHE A 75 17.34 -7.93 -7.64
C PHE A 75 15.83 -8.06 -7.44
N GLU A 76 15.39 -8.22 -6.19
CA GLU A 76 13.99 -8.44 -5.86
C GLU A 76 13.44 -7.29 -5.01
N TRP A 77 12.57 -6.48 -5.61
CA TRP A 77 11.69 -5.58 -4.85
C TRP A 77 10.65 -6.40 -4.08
N PHE A 78 10.48 -6.08 -2.79
CA PHE A 78 9.55 -6.69 -1.82
C PHE A 78 9.80 -8.18 -1.48
N PHE A 79 9.79 -9.07 -2.46
CA PHE A 79 9.90 -10.53 -2.28
C PHE A 79 10.19 -11.23 -3.62
N GLY A 80 10.70 -12.46 -3.52
CA GLY A 80 10.88 -13.37 -4.67
C GLY A 80 9.69 -14.30 -4.89
N PHE A 81 9.69 -14.99 -6.04
CA PHE A 81 8.59 -15.85 -6.51
C PHE A 81 8.05 -16.84 -5.46
N ASP A 82 8.92 -17.49 -4.68
CA ASP A 82 8.50 -18.51 -3.71
C ASP A 82 7.48 -17.99 -2.70
N SER A 83 7.54 -16.69 -2.37
CA SER A 83 6.60 -16.05 -1.46
C SER A 83 5.18 -15.97 -2.02
N ILE A 84 5.03 -15.95 -3.35
CA ILE A 84 3.75 -15.70 -4.03
C ILE A 84 3.35 -16.79 -5.03
N ARG A 85 4.14 -17.85 -5.15
CA ARG A 85 3.84 -18.99 -6.05
C ARG A 85 2.45 -19.57 -5.82
N HIS A 86 1.99 -19.57 -4.56
CA HIS A 86 0.68 -20.08 -4.15
C HIS A 86 -0.49 -19.19 -4.58
N ILE A 87 -0.21 -17.95 -4.99
CA ILE A 87 -1.19 -17.02 -5.56
C ILE A 87 -1.18 -17.13 -7.08
N ILE A 88 0.00 -17.14 -7.70
CA ILE A 88 0.13 -17.13 -9.16
C ILE A 88 -0.24 -18.48 -9.79
N LEU A 89 0.30 -19.59 -9.28
CA LEU A 89 0.14 -20.90 -9.94
C LEU A 89 -1.32 -21.36 -10.03
N PRO A 90 -2.20 -21.14 -9.03
CA PRO A 90 -3.62 -21.47 -9.16
C PRO A 90 -4.35 -20.65 -10.24
N LEU A 91 -3.97 -19.39 -10.46
CA LEU A 91 -4.55 -18.56 -11.53
C LEU A 91 -4.21 -19.14 -12.91
N ILE A 92 -2.99 -19.67 -13.07
CA ILE A 92 -2.53 -20.30 -14.31
C ILE A 92 -3.17 -21.67 -14.51
N SER A 93 -3.33 -22.45 -13.44
CA SER A 93 -3.80 -23.84 -13.46
C SER A 93 -5.33 -23.99 -13.51
N SER A 94 -6.07 -22.89 -13.51
CA SER A 94 -7.53 -22.91 -13.53
C SER A 94 -8.05 -23.58 -14.82
N PRO A 95 -9.14 -24.39 -14.76
CA PRO A 95 -9.63 -25.14 -15.91
C PRO A 95 -9.86 -24.25 -17.12
N LYS A 96 -9.32 -24.64 -18.28
CA LYS A 96 -9.46 -23.87 -19.51
C LYS A 96 -10.48 -24.51 -20.46
N PRO A 97 -11.26 -23.71 -21.20
CA PRO A 97 -12.18 -24.23 -22.22
C PRO A 97 -11.47 -24.95 -23.36
N ASN A 98 -10.22 -24.59 -23.64
CA ASN A 98 -9.40 -25.15 -24.71
C ASN A 98 -8.11 -25.75 -24.13
N PRO A 99 -7.85 -27.06 -24.29
CA PRO A 99 -6.65 -27.73 -23.80
C PRO A 99 -5.35 -27.26 -24.48
N ASP A 100 -5.42 -26.72 -25.69
CA ASP A 100 -4.27 -26.19 -26.43
C ASP A 100 -4.00 -24.70 -26.17
N HIS A 101 -4.75 -24.08 -25.27
CA HIS A 101 -4.61 -22.65 -24.99
C HIS A 101 -3.30 -22.36 -24.22
N VAL A 102 -2.40 -21.62 -24.85
CA VAL A 102 -1.19 -21.08 -24.19
C VAL A 102 -1.54 -19.87 -23.35
N PHE A 103 -1.29 -19.94 -22.04
CA PHE A 103 -1.61 -18.89 -21.08
C PHE A 103 -0.68 -17.68 -21.26
N GLN A 104 -1.24 -16.52 -21.62
CA GLN A 104 -0.45 -15.30 -21.85
C GLN A 104 -0.25 -14.53 -20.54
N VAL A 105 1.00 -14.47 -20.06
CA VAL A 105 1.41 -13.75 -18.85
C VAL A 105 2.30 -12.56 -19.23
N LEU A 106 1.99 -11.38 -18.70
CA LEU A 106 2.80 -10.17 -18.87
C LEU A 106 3.30 -9.69 -17.49
N ASP A 107 4.61 -9.73 -17.27
CA ASP A 107 5.28 -9.17 -16.08
C ASP A 107 5.75 -7.74 -16.43
N ILE A 108 5.01 -6.73 -15.98
CA ILE A 108 5.29 -5.31 -16.30
C ILE A 108 6.25 -4.70 -15.29
N GLY A 109 7.21 -3.92 -15.78
CA GLY A 109 8.33 -3.39 -14.99
C GLY A 109 9.10 -4.51 -14.29
N CYS A 110 9.42 -5.56 -15.05
CA CYS A 110 10.00 -6.80 -14.50
C CYS A 110 11.39 -6.58 -13.85
N GLY A 111 12.09 -5.51 -14.23
CA GLY A 111 13.44 -5.22 -13.80
C GLY A 111 14.38 -6.39 -14.02
N THR A 112 15.18 -6.67 -12.99
CA THR A 112 16.03 -7.86 -12.93
C THR A 112 15.52 -8.92 -11.95
N SER A 113 14.20 -8.94 -11.68
CA SER A 113 13.54 -9.93 -10.83
C SER A 113 13.55 -11.31 -11.48
N ALA A 114 13.65 -12.37 -10.67
CA ALA A 114 13.47 -13.75 -11.11
C ALA A 114 11.98 -14.15 -11.20
N LEU A 115 11.04 -13.23 -10.95
CA LEU A 115 9.60 -13.51 -10.95
C LEU A 115 9.11 -14.13 -12.27
N GLY A 116 9.21 -13.42 -13.39
CA GLY A 116 8.84 -13.93 -14.71
C GLY A 116 9.51 -15.27 -15.09
N PRO A 117 10.85 -15.40 -14.97
CA PRO A 117 11.56 -16.68 -15.17
C PRO A 117 11.01 -17.82 -14.31
N CYS A 118 10.69 -17.55 -13.04
CA CYS A 118 10.14 -18.56 -12.15
C CYS A 118 8.70 -18.93 -12.50
N ILE A 119 7.87 -17.99 -12.99
CA ILE A 119 6.55 -18.32 -13.55
C ILE A 119 6.72 -19.25 -14.75
N PHE A 120 7.60 -18.93 -15.68
CA PHE A 120 7.90 -19.77 -16.85
C PHE A 120 8.38 -21.17 -16.45
N LYS A 121 9.32 -21.24 -15.50
CA LYS A 121 9.91 -22.49 -15.02
C LYS A 121 8.90 -23.39 -14.30
N HIS A 122 8.06 -22.83 -13.43
CA HIS A 122 7.23 -23.63 -12.51
C HIS A 122 5.77 -23.77 -12.95
N SER A 123 5.35 -23.13 -14.05
CA SER A 123 3.98 -23.27 -14.54
C SER A 123 3.70 -24.70 -15.02
N PRO A 124 2.60 -25.34 -14.57
CA PRO A 124 2.26 -26.70 -15.00
C PRO A 124 1.66 -26.74 -16.41
N SER A 125 0.98 -25.67 -16.82
CA SER A 125 0.38 -25.51 -18.15
C SER A 125 1.28 -24.68 -19.07
N ALA A 126 1.07 -24.80 -20.38
CA ALA A 126 1.78 -24.00 -21.38
C ALA A 126 1.54 -22.50 -21.12
N VAL A 127 2.63 -21.74 -20.98
CA VAL A 127 2.61 -20.30 -20.72
C VAL A 127 3.50 -19.57 -21.73
N HIS A 128 3.06 -18.41 -22.20
CA HIS A 128 3.96 -17.43 -22.79
C HIS A 128 4.13 -16.32 -21.75
N VAL A 129 5.33 -16.21 -21.17
CA VAL A 129 5.68 -15.14 -20.24
C VAL A 129 6.45 -14.07 -20.98
N THR A 130 5.89 -12.87 -21.06
CA THR A 130 6.59 -11.67 -21.54
C THR A 130 6.98 -10.81 -20.35
N CYS A 131 8.27 -10.67 -20.12
CA CYS A 131 8.86 -9.78 -19.12
C CYS A 131 9.20 -8.44 -19.79
N ALA A 132 8.56 -7.37 -19.36
CA ALA A 132 8.66 -6.06 -19.98
C ALA A 132 9.24 -5.04 -19.01
N ASP A 133 10.24 -4.28 -19.42
CA ASP A 133 10.76 -3.15 -18.64
C ASP A 133 11.05 -1.96 -19.55
N ILE A 134 10.89 -0.75 -19.02
CA ILE A 134 11.23 0.47 -19.77
C ILE A 134 12.74 0.61 -19.96
N SER A 135 13.55 -0.05 -19.12
CA SER A 135 15.00 -0.03 -19.19
C SER A 135 15.54 -1.14 -20.11
N PRO A 136 16.18 -0.80 -21.25
CA PRO A 136 16.85 -1.78 -22.10
C PRO A 136 18.03 -2.44 -21.39
N ILE A 137 18.57 -1.81 -20.33
CA ILE A 137 19.67 -2.34 -19.55
C ILE A 137 19.19 -3.53 -18.72
N ALA A 138 18.04 -3.42 -18.03
CA ALA A 138 17.43 -4.54 -17.32
C ALA A 138 17.10 -5.70 -18.26
N VAL A 139 16.46 -5.39 -19.39
CA VAL A 139 16.08 -6.36 -20.42
C VAL A 139 17.31 -7.14 -20.90
N LYS A 140 18.39 -6.43 -21.26
CA LYS A 140 19.64 -7.05 -21.72
C LYS A 140 20.27 -7.95 -20.65
N LEU A 141 20.38 -7.46 -19.41
CA LEU A 141 20.95 -8.23 -18.30
C LEU A 141 20.17 -9.52 -18.06
N MET A 142 18.83 -9.46 -18.14
CA MET A 142 18.00 -10.65 -17.99
C MET A 142 18.13 -11.62 -19.17
N GLN A 143 18.17 -11.13 -20.41
CA GLN A 143 18.41 -11.97 -21.59
C GLN A 143 19.74 -12.74 -21.50
N GLU A 144 20.82 -12.04 -21.12
CA GLU A 144 22.16 -12.63 -20.93
C GLU A 144 22.17 -13.67 -19.80
N ASN A 145 21.53 -13.34 -18.68
CA ASN A 145 21.43 -14.25 -17.54
C ASN A 145 20.67 -15.54 -17.87
N ILE A 146 19.52 -15.43 -18.55
CA ILE A 146 18.70 -16.59 -18.90
C ILE A 146 19.39 -17.48 -19.93
N THR A 147 20.08 -16.87 -20.91
CA THR A 147 20.89 -17.60 -21.89
C THR A 147 22.01 -18.38 -21.20
N SER A 148 22.66 -17.78 -20.19
CA SER A 148 23.77 -18.41 -19.46
C SER A 148 23.32 -19.53 -18.51
N GLN A 149 22.08 -19.47 -17.99
CA GLN A 149 21.56 -20.44 -17.02
C GLN A 149 20.80 -21.62 -17.67
N GLU A 150 20.56 -21.59 -18.98
CA GLU A 150 19.79 -22.60 -19.72
C GLU A 150 18.47 -22.99 -19.02
N ILE A 151 17.67 -21.99 -18.63
CA ILE A 151 16.45 -22.25 -17.88
C ILE A 151 15.45 -23.03 -18.73
N GLN A 152 15.07 -24.23 -18.26
CA GLN A 152 14.06 -25.07 -18.89
C GLN A 152 12.68 -24.82 -18.27
N ALA A 153 11.65 -24.77 -19.12
CA ALA A 153 10.26 -24.74 -18.68
C ALA A 153 9.81 -26.12 -18.21
N ASN A 154 8.86 -26.15 -17.28
CA ASN A 154 8.17 -27.40 -16.91
C ASN A 154 7.21 -27.90 -18.00
N ASN A 155 6.82 -27.05 -18.95
CA ASN A 155 5.99 -27.42 -20.10
C ASN A 155 6.71 -27.06 -21.42
N ALA A 156 6.84 -28.02 -22.34
CA ALA A 156 7.61 -27.87 -23.58
C ALA A 156 7.08 -26.81 -24.54
N SER A 157 5.79 -26.45 -24.45
CA SER A 157 5.17 -25.41 -25.27
C SER A 157 5.28 -24.01 -24.66
N SER A 158 5.91 -23.87 -23.50
CA SER A 158 6.09 -22.59 -22.85
C SER A 158 7.18 -21.75 -23.51
N GLN A 159 7.01 -20.43 -23.46
CA GLN A 159 7.95 -19.45 -23.99
C GLN A 159 8.22 -18.34 -22.97
N LEU A 160 9.45 -17.82 -22.96
CA LEU A 160 9.87 -16.69 -22.14
C LEU A 160 10.51 -15.65 -23.05
N SER A 161 10.02 -14.41 -22.99
CA SER A 161 10.57 -13.27 -23.73
C SER A 161 10.85 -12.09 -22.82
N PHE A 162 11.88 -11.32 -23.14
CA PHE A 162 12.21 -10.05 -22.49
C PHE A 162 12.19 -8.94 -23.52
N VAL A 163 11.45 -7.87 -23.24
CA VAL A 163 11.16 -6.81 -24.21
C VAL A 163 11.33 -5.43 -23.56
N GLU A 164 12.03 -4.51 -24.22
CA GLU A 164 12.01 -3.10 -23.84
C GLU A 164 10.63 -2.53 -24.19
N MET A 165 9.92 -2.02 -23.19
CA MET A 165 8.55 -1.56 -23.36
C MET A 165 8.15 -0.51 -22.34
N ASP A 166 7.50 0.55 -22.82
CA ASP A 166 6.80 1.50 -21.96
C ASP A 166 5.40 0.95 -21.62
N CYS A 167 5.18 0.63 -20.34
CA CYS A 167 3.90 0.10 -19.84
C CYS A 167 2.72 1.09 -19.99
N THR A 168 2.96 2.34 -20.37
CA THR A 168 1.91 3.31 -20.71
C THR A 168 1.41 3.19 -22.14
N HIS A 169 2.01 2.33 -22.98
CA HIS A 169 1.63 2.10 -24.38
C HIS A 169 1.46 0.61 -24.71
N LEU A 170 0.83 -0.20 -23.85
CA LEU A 170 0.73 -1.66 -24.10
C LEU A 170 -0.02 -2.01 -25.40
N LEU A 171 -1.00 -1.20 -25.83
CA LEU A 171 -1.74 -1.45 -27.06
C LEU A 171 -0.91 -1.34 -28.34
N SER A 172 0.28 -0.72 -28.31
CA SER A 172 1.20 -0.75 -29.45
C SER A 172 1.93 -2.09 -29.59
N HIS A 173 1.93 -2.92 -28.55
CA HIS A 173 2.62 -4.21 -28.51
C HIS A 173 1.67 -5.41 -28.46
N PHE A 174 0.48 -5.23 -27.87
CA PHE A 174 -0.48 -6.30 -27.66
C PHE A 174 -1.84 -5.95 -28.28
N LYS A 175 -2.52 -6.99 -28.77
CA LYS A 175 -3.89 -6.84 -29.24
C LYS A 175 -4.81 -6.58 -28.04
N PRO A 176 -5.92 -5.83 -28.22
CA PRO A 176 -6.95 -5.76 -27.19
C PRO A 176 -7.42 -7.17 -26.80
N LYS A 177 -7.68 -7.39 -25.51
CA LYS A 177 -8.19 -8.66 -24.97
C LYS A 177 -7.35 -9.89 -25.36
N SER A 178 -6.02 -9.78 -25.34
CA SER A 178 -5.11 -10.89 -25.66
C SER A 178 -4.34 -11.45 -24.47
N ILE A 179 -4.33 -10.76 -23.32
CA ILE A 179 -3.54 -11.15 -22.14
C ILE A 179 -4.45 -11.82 -21.09
N ASP A 180 -3.99 -12.94 -20.53
CA ASP A 180 -4.72 -13.70 -19.51
C ASP A 180 -4.35 -13.23 -18.10
N LEU A 181 -3.07 -12.93 -17.83
CA LEU A 181 -2.59 -12.41 -16.54
C LEU A 181 -1.56 -11.30 -16.76
N ILE A 182 -1.76 -10.17 -16.11
CA ILE A 182 -0.72 -9.15 -15.94
C ILE A 182 -0.26 -9.20 -14.50
N VAL A 183 1.05 -9.20 -14.28
CA VAL A 183 1.68 -9.14 -12.96
C VAL A 183 2.44 -7.83 -12.86
N ASP A 184 2.14 -7.05 -11.81
CA ASP A 184 2.80 -5.79 -11.48
C ASP A 184 3.36 -5.89 -10.07
N LYS A 185 4.68 -5.86 -9.94
CA LYS A 185 5.36 -5.91 -8.64
C LYS A 185 6.15 -4.62 -8.41
N GLY A 186 5.46 -3.62 -7.88
CA GLY A 186 6.05 -2.34 -7.50
C GLY A 186 6.22 -1.33 -8.63
N THR A 187 5.79 -1.64 -9.85
CA THR A 187 5.89 -0.73 -11.00
C THR A 187 4.90 0.42 -10.88
N THR A 188 3.65 0.11 -10.52
CA THR A 188 2.67 1.17 -10.20
C THR A 188 3.12 2.01 -9.00
N ASP A 189 3.80 1.41 -8.02
CA ASP A 189 4.32 2.12 -6.85
C ASP A 189 5.39 3.13 -7.26
N ALA A 190 6.31 2.72 -8.13
CA ALA A 190 7.33 3.60 -8.71
C ALA A 190 6.68 4.82 -9.40
N LEU A 191 5.64 4.61 -10.20
CA LEU A 191 4.94 5.71 -10.87
C LEU A 191 4.21 6.61 -9.87
N LEU A 192 3.52 6.06 -8.88
CA LEU A 192 2.72 6.84 -7.93
C LEU A 192 3.56 7.64 -6.92
N ARG A 193 4.78 7.19 -6.61
CA ARG A 193 5.74 7.90 -5.75
C ARG A 193 6.36 9.12 -6.42
N SER A 194 6.46 9.12 -7.75
CA SER A 194 6.92 10.29 -8.49
C SER A 194 5.85 11.39 -8.54
N LYS A 195 6.28 12.64 -8.39
CA LYS A 195 5.42 13.83 -8.46
C LYS A 195 4.64 13.91 -9.79
N GLU A 196 5.27 13.53 -10.88
CA GLU A 196 4.70 13.55 -12.24
C GLU A 196 4.16 12.19 -12.70
N GLY A 197 4.47 11.11 -11.98
CA GLY A 197 4.14 9.75 -12.41
C GLY A 197 2.67 9.36 -12.21
N LYS A 198 1.86 10.14 -11.48
CA LYS A 198 0.41 9.86 -11.30
C LYS A 198 -0.36 9.77 -12.62
N GLY A 199 -0.03 10.61 -13.60
CA GLY A 199 -0.64 10.54 -14.93
C GLY A 199 -0.28 9.25 -15.66
N LYS A 200 0.98 8.84 -15.58
CA LYS A 200 1.50 7.60 -16.16
C LYS A 200 0.87 6.37 -15.50
N ALA A 201 0.73 6.34 -14.17
CA ALA A 201 0.08 5.25 -13.45
C ALA A 201 -1.38 5.04 -13.92
N ARG A 202 -2.12 6.13 -14.12
CA ARG A 202 -3.48 6.07 -14.68
C ARG A 202 -3.51 5.51 -16.10
N LEU A 203 -2.60 5.98 -16.95
CA LEU A 203 -2.50 5.53 -18.33
C LEU A 203 -2.11 4.06 -18.42
N MET A 204 -1.11 3.63 -17.65
CA MET A 204 -0.69 2.23 -17.50
C MET A 204 -1.86 1.33 -17.07
N LEU A 205 -2.64 1.73 -16.06
CA LEU A 205 -3.83 0.98 -15.64
C LEU A 205 -4.85 0.87 -16.78
N SER A 206 -5.10 1.96 -17.50
CA SER A 206 -5.98 1.97 -18.68
C SER A 206 -5.51 0.99 -19.75
N GLU A 207 -4.23 1.01 -20.11
CA GLU A 207 -3.66 0.10 -21.09
C GLU A 207 -3.75 -1.36 -20.65
N CYS A 208 -3.43 -1.65 -19.38
CA CYS A 208 -3.53 -2.99 -18.79
C CYS A 208 -4.94 -3.56 -18.96
N VAL A 209 -5.98 -2.78 -18.62
CA VAL A 209 -7.36 -3.27 -18.71
C VAL A 209 -7.80 -3.50 -20.16
N LYS A 210 -7.33 -2.69 -21.12
CA LYS A 210 -7.67 -2.85 -22.54
C LYS A 210 -7.04 -4.09 -23.18
N VAL A 211 -5.81 -4.45 -22.79
CA VAL A 211 -5.14 -5.66 -23.30
C VAL A 211 -5.58 -6.93 -22.58
N LEU A 212 -6.13 -6.82 -21.36
CA LEU A 212 -6.68 -7.94 -20.62
C LEU A 212 -7.92 -8.54 -21.28
N ARG A 213 -7.98 -9.86 -21.30
CA ARG A 213 -9.20 -10.61 -21.62
C ARG A 213 -10.30 -10.33 -20.60
N SER A 214 -11.55 -10.58 -20.97
CA SER A 214 -12.69 -10.48 -20.04
C SER A 214 -12.57 -11.45 -18.86
N SER A 215 -11.95 -12.61 -19.06
CA SER A 215 -11.62 -13.56 -17.99
C SER A 215 -10.23 -13.33 -17.38
N GLY A 216 -9.50 -12.32 -17.86
CA GLY A 216 -8.13 -12.04 -17.43
C GLY A 216 -8.06 -11.33 -16.09
N ALA A 217 -6.86 -11.28 -15.53
CA ALA A 217 -6.58 -10.62 -14.26
C ALA A 217 -5.37 -9.69 -14.33
N LEU A 218 -5.47 -8.50 -13.72
CA LEU A 218 -4.30 -7.74 -13.27
C LEU A 218 -4.03 -8.12 -11.81
N LEU A 219 -2.82 -8.61 -11.52
CA LEU A 219 -2.33 -8.95 -10.20
C LEU A 219 -1.26 -7.94 -9.77
N GLN A 220 -1.62 -7.02 -8.87
CA GLN A 220 -0.67 -6.06 -8.31
C GLN A 220 -0.15 -6.51 -6.96
N PHE A 221 1.15 -6.39 -6.76
CA PHE A 221 1.82 -6.48 -5.48
C PHE A 221 2.43 -5.14 -5.12
N SER A 222 2.03 -4.62 -3.96
CA SER A 222 2.38 -3.27 -3.53
C SER A 222 2.62 -3.21 -2.02
N ASP A 223 3.52 -2.33 -1.59
CA ASP A 223 3.72 -1.96 -0.19
C ASP A 223 2.84 -0.77 0.26
N GLU A 224 1.97 -0.28 -0.63
CA GLU A 224 0.96 0.74 -0.33
C GLU A 224 -0.14 0.18 0.57
N ASP A 225 -0.74 1.06 1.37
CA ASP A 225 -1.88 0.70 2.20
C ASP A 225 -3.01 0.05 1.35
N PRO A 226 -3.53 -1.13 1.75
CA PRO A 226 -4.50 -1.86 0.95
C PRO A 226 -5.75 -1.05 0.65
N ASP A 227 -6.24 -0.24 1.60
CA ASP A 227 -7.43 0.60 1.42
C ASP A 227 -7.13 1.76 0.46
N ALA A 228 -5.97 2.41 0.61
CA ALA A 228 -5.55 3.49 -0.27
C ALA A 228 -5.40 3.04 -1.73
N ARG A 229 -4.71 1.91 -1.97
CA ARG A 229 -4.54 1.37 -3.33
C ARG A 229 -5.85 0.84 -3.90
N GLN A 230 -6.73 0.24 -3.08
CA GLN A 230 -8.05 -0.21 -3.54
C GLN A 230 -8.90 0.96 -4.01
N LEU A 231 -8.99 2.01 -3.19
CA LEU A 231 -9.72 3.22 -3.53
C LEU A 231 -9.20 3.85 -4.82
N TRP A 232 -7.88 3.92 -4.99
CA TRP A 232 -7.27 4.44 -6.22
C TRP A 232 -7.68 3.61 -7.44
N LEU A 233 -7.56 2.29 -7.38
CA LEU A 233 -7.95 1.39 -8.48
C LEU A 233 -9.42 1.52 -8.84
N GLU A 234 -10.32 1.40 -7.86
CA GLU A 234 -11.76 1.51 -8.08
C GLU A 234 -12.14 2.86 -8.69
N THR A 235 -11.51 3.93 -8.20
CA THR A 235 -11.75 5.29 -8.70
C THR A 235 -11.30 5.43 -10.16
N GLU A 236 -10.09 4.97 -10.49
CA GLU A 236 -9.56 5.12 -11.85
C GLU A 236 -10.23 4.17 -12.85
N LEU A 237 -10.69 2.99 -12.43
CA LEU A 237 -11.52 2.09 -13.25
C LEU A 237 -12.90 2.69 -13.53
N ARG A 238 -13.58 3.23 -12.51
CA ARG A 238 -14.89 3.88 -12.67
C ARG A 238 -14.83 5.06 -13.64
N LYS A 239 -13.78 5.88 -13.58
CA LYS A 239 -13.57 7.00 -14.53
C LYS A 239 -13.46 6.54 -15.97
N GLN A 240 -13.03 5.30 -16.19
CA GLN A 240 -12.93 4.70 -17.52
C GLN A 240 -14.19 3.93 -17.93
N GLY A 241 -15.26 3.97 -17.11
CA GLY A 241 -16.49 3.24 -17.37
C GLY A 241 -16.36 1.72 -17.20
N ILE A 242 -15.30 1.25 -16.54
CA ILE A 242 -15.06 -0.17 -16.30
C ILE A 242 -15.66 -0.56 -14.96
N VAL A 243 -16.59 -1.51 -14.99
CA VAL A 243 -17.04 -2.24 -13.80
C VAL A 243 -16.14 -3.47 -13.67
N GLY A 244 -15.31 -3.48 -12.64
CA GLY A 244 -14.44 -4.60 -12.33
C GLY A 244 -14.38 -4.85 -10.84
N ASP A 245 -14.38 -6.12 -10.46
CA ASP A 245 -14.20 -6.51 -9.08
C ASP A 245 -12.72 -6.33 -8.72
N VAL A 246 -12.44 -5.42 -7.78
CA VAL A 246 -11.11 -5.25 -7.18
C VAL A 246 -11.10 -6.06 -5.89
N VAL A 247 -10.50 -7.25 -5.94
CA VAL A 247 -10.35 -8.09 -4.75
C VAL A 247 -8.96 -7.89 -4.17
N THR A 248 -8.89 -7.49 -2.90
CA THR A 248 -7.64 -7.32 -2.16
C THR A 248 -7.42 -8.53 -1.25
N GLN A 249 -6.25 -9.15 -1.34
CA GLN A 249 -5.80 -10.22 -0.45
C GLN A 249 -4.46 -9.81 0.18
N GLU A 250 -4.36 -9.91 1.51
CA GLU A 250 -3.09 -9.73 2.20
C GLU A 250 -2.19 -10.95 1.96
N VAL A 251 -0.95 -10.72 1.49
CA VAL A 251 0.03 -11.79 1.25
C VAL A 251 0.81 -12.13 2.53
N GLY A 252 0.72 -11.27 3.55
CA GLY A 252 1.38 -11.41 4.85
C GLY A 252 2.73 -10.70 4.92
N LYS A 253 3.49 -10.99 5.98
CA LYS A 253 4.81 -10.39 6.25
C LYS A 253 5.90 -11.12 5.44
N LEU A 254 6.36 -10.50 4.37
CA LEU A 254 7.40 -11.06 3.50
C LEU A 254 8.75 -10.38 3.73
N ARG A 255 9.84 -11.16 3.63
CA ARG A 255 11.21 -10.63 3.72
C ARG A 255 11.67 -10.10 2.35
N GLY A 256 11.89 -8.81 2.24
CA GLY A 256 12.62 -8.19 1.14
C GLY A 256 12.73 -6.68 1.27
N VAL A 257 13.26 -6.03 0.24
CA VAL A 257 13.59 -4.61 0.27
C VAL A 257 12.38 -3.80 -0.18
N SER A 258 11.80 -3.00 0.72
CA SER A 258 10.89 -1.91 0.37
C SER A 258 11.70 -0.72 -0.16
N ALA A 259 11.10 0.14 -0.98
CA ALA A 259 11.76 1.33 -1.53
C ALA A 259 11.99 2.40 -0.44
N GLU A 260 12.98 2.13 0.42
CA GLU A 260 13.80 3.05 1.21
C GLU A 260 15.14 2.32 1.45
N MET A 261 16.17 2.61 0.64
CA MET A 261 17.51 2.01 0.83
C MET A 261 18.54 3.04 1.26
N GLY A 262 19.04 2.85 2.48
CA GLY A 262 20.25 3.47 3.02
C GLY A 262 20.82 2.65 4.18
N SER A 263 21.90 1.91 3.94
CA SER A 263 22.57 1.10 4.97
C SER A 263 23.36 1.99 5.94
N LEU A 264 22.94 2.01 7.21
CA LEU A 264 23.78 1.81 8.42
C LEU A 264 22.94 2.02 9.69
N ILE A 265 21.77 1.39 9.78
CA ILE A 265 21.18 1.07 11.08
C ILE A 265 20.65 -0.36 11.02
N GLN A 266 21.58 -1.31 10.99
CA GLN A 266 21.24 -2.72 11.16
C GLN A 266 20.99 -3.09 12.64
N THR A 267 20.85 -2.10 13.55
CA THR A 267 20.65 -2.40 14.98
C THR A 267 19.76 -1.44 15.79
N LEU A 268 19.19 -0.38 15.21
CA LEU A 268 18.33 0.57 15.96
C LEU A 268 17.08 1.09 15.19
N VAL A 269 16.73 0.50 14.05
CA VAL A 269 15.50 0.78 13.26
C VAL A 269 14.82 -0.53 12.85
N PHE A 270 14.83 -1.53 13.72
CA PHE A 270 14.14 -2.82 13.50
C PHE A 270 12.69 -2.84 14.02
N SER A 271 12.09 -1.68 14.33
CA SER A 271 10.71 -1.59 14.84
C SER A 271 9.64 -1.30 13.79
N TRP A 272 10.00 -1.17 12.51
CA TRP A 272 9.05 -0.89 11.40
C TRP A 272 9.20 -1.88 10.22
N MET A 273 9.85 -3.01 10.45
CA MET A 273 10.27 -3.95 9.40
C MET A 273 9.18 -5.00 9.05
N PHE A 274 7.97 -4.54 8.75
CA PHE A 274 6.86 -5.42 8.34
C PHE A 274 5.98 -4.73 7.28
N SER A 275 6.48 -4.60 6.05
CA SER A 275 5.65 -4.19 4.92
C SER A 275 4.61 -5.28 4.64
N ILE A 276 3.35 -4.95 4.86
CA ILE A 276 2.22 -5.77 4.43
C ILE A 276 2.10 -5.59 2.91
N VAL A 277 2.40 -6.63 2.15
CA VAL A 277 2.16 -6.61 0.71
C VAL A 277 0.73 -7.07 0.46
N SER A 278 -0.02 -6.32 -0.34
CA SER A 278 -1.34 -6.74 -0.82
C SER A 278 -1.26 -7.23 -2.26
N ALA A 279 -1.87 -8.38 -2.52
CA ALA A 279 -2.21 -8.85 -3.86
C ALA A 279 -3.58 -8.29 -4.23
N LYS A 280 -3.71 -7.70 -5.41
CA LYS A 280 -5.01 -7.23 -5.92
C LYS A 280 -5.32 -7.86 -7.26
N VAL A 281 -6.48 -8.49 -7.35
CA VAL A 281 -6.98 -9.10 -8.59
C VAL A 281 -8.08 -8.21 -9.15
N ILE A 282 -7.88 -7.72 -10.37
CA ILE A 282 -8.91 -6.99 -11.12
C ILE A 282 -9.46 -7.89 -12.22
N LYS A 283 -10.76 -8.22 -12.15
CA LYS A 283 -11.47 -8.94 -13.21
C LYS A 283 -12.45 -8.00 -13.92
N PRO A 284 -12.26 -7.67 -15.21
CA PRO A 284 -13.21 -6.86 -15.96
C PRO A 284 -14.51 -7.63 -16.19
N THR A 285 -15.66 -7.17 -15.68
CA THR A 285 -16.96 -7.79 -15.97
C THR A 285 -17.68 -7.07 -17.11
N ASN A 286 -18.09 -7.81 -18.14
CA ASN A 286 -19.07 -7.33 -19.12
C ASN A 286 -20.48 -7.54 -18.56
N SER A 287 -20.94 -6.67 -17.65
CA SER A 287 -22.37 -6.66 -17.31
C SER A 287 -23.09 -5.73 -18.28
N THR A 288 -23.75 -6.34 -19.27
CA THR A 288 -24.91 -5.71 -19.90
C THR A 288 -26.02 -5.66 -18.85
N ASN A 289 -26.68 -4.51 -18.72
CA ASN A 289 -27.82 -4.30 -17.83
C ASN A 289 -28.81 -5.46 -17.89
N GLN A 290 -29.15 -6.06 -16.75
CA GLN A 290 -30.49 -6.55 -16.47
C GLN A 290 -30.69 -6.79 -14.97
N ASP A 291 -31.66 -6.04 -14.43
CA ASP A 291 -32.53 -6.36 -13.30
C ASP A 291 -31.93 -6.58 -11.91
N LEU A 292 -31.44 -5.48 -11.32
CA LEU A 292 -31.67 -5.22 -9.89
C LEU A 292 -32.36 -3.86 -9.78
N ALA A 293 -33.55 -3.84 -9.19
CA ALA A 293 -34.26 -2.60 -8.89
C ALA A 293 -33.28 -1.61 -8.23
N PRO A 294 -33.17 -0.37 -8.71
CA PRO A 294 -32.18 0.56 -8.17
C PRO A 294 -32.54 0.82 -6.71
N ALA A 295 -31.76 0.24 -5.79
CA ALA A 295 -31.63 0.81 -4.47
C ALA A 295 -31.26 2.28 -4.70
N GLN A 296 -32.12 3.19 -4.21
CA GLN A 296 -31.90 4.63 -4.29
C GLN A 296 -30.43 4.90 -3.95
N PRO A 297 -29.63 5.47 -4.88
CA PRO A 297 -28.22 5.70 -4.63
C PRO A 297 -28.11 6.60 -3.40
N THR A 298 -27.64 6.05 -2.29
CA THR A 298 -27.33 6.87 -1.13
C THR A 298 -26.18 7.76 -1.58
N LYS A 299 -26.45 9.05 -1.77
CA LYS A 299 -25.46 10.02 -2.22
C LYS A 299 -24.40 10.16 -1.13
N LEU A 300 -23.35 9.34 -1.23
CA LEU A 300 -22.16 9.46 -0.41
C LEU A 300 -21.52 10.80 -0.74
N ASN A 301 -21.49 11.71 0.24
CA ASN A 301 -20.74 12.94 0.16
C ASN A 301 -19.41 12.76 0.92
N MET A 302 -18.41 13.57 0.58
CA MET A 302 -17.10 13.54 1.23
C MET A 302 -17.13 14.14 2.65
N VAL A 303 -18.32 14.27 3.28
CA VAL A 303 -18.60 14.98 4.55
C VAL A 303 -17.49 15.99 4.86
N ALA A 304 -17.36 17.07 4.06
CA ALA A 304 -16.15 17.90 4.05
C ALA A 304 -15.78 18.55 5.40
N MET A 305 -16.74 18.53 6.34
CA MET A 305 -16.61 18.99 7.71
C MET A 305 -16.23 17.87 8.68
N SER A 306 -15.84 16.68 8.19
CA SER A 306 -15.50 15.56 9.05
C SER A 306 -14.06 15.61 9.52
N VAL A 307 -13.82 15.11 10.73
CA VAL A 307 -12.48 14.84 11.24
C VAL A 307 -11.95 13.56 10.59
N ASP A 308 -11.11 13.72 9.56
CA ASP A 308 -10.47 12.63 8.83
C ASP A 308 -8.94 12.75 8.91
N ASP A 309 -8.37 12.49 10.09
CA ASP A 309 -6.92 12.44 10.30
C ASP A 309 -6.49 11.00 10.53
N MET A 310 -5.63 10.49 9.64
CA MET A 310 -5.08 9.15 9.69
C MET A 310 -3.83 9.04 10.57
N TYR A 311 -3.31 10.15 11.10
CA TYR A 311 -2.12 10.22 11.96
C TYR A 311 -0.84 9.63 11.36
N SER A 312 -0.74 9.59 10.03
CA SER A 312 0.45 9.09 9.36
C SER A 312 1.65 9.98 9.67
N GLY A 313 2.74 9.38 10.16
CA GLY A 313 4.00 10.09 10.47
C GLY A 313 3.99 10.92 11.77
N CYS A 314 2.92 10.89 12.57
CA CYS A 314 2.79 11.71 13.79
C CYS A 314 2.21 10.95 14.99
N THR A 315 2.06 9.63 14.92
CA THR A 315 1.44 8.79 15.96
C THR A 315 2.09 8.96 17.34
N ASP A 316 3.42 9.00 17.41
CA ASP A 316 4.14 9.16 18.68
C ASP A 316 3.93 10.56 19.30
N ALA A 317 3.95 11.58 18.45
CA ALA A 317 3.69 12.96 18.86
C ALA A 317 2.24 13.12 19.37
N MET A 318 1.28 12.53 18.66
CA MET A 318 -0.13 12.54 19.06
C MET A 318 -0.35 11.75 20.35
N THR A 319 0.27 10.58 20.51
CA THR A 319 0.21 9.78 21.75
C THR A 319 0.71 10.58 22.95
N LYS A 320 1.86 11.26 22.80
CA LYS A 320 2.42 12.15 23.85
C LYS A 320 1.47 13.29 24.17
N ARG A 321 0.82 13.88 23.16
CA ARG A 321 -0.12 14.99 23.33
C ARG A 321 -1.43 14.55 23.97
N ILE A 322 -1.93 13.38 23.62
CA ILE A 322 -3.09 12.77 24.29
C ILE A 322 -2.79 12.58 25.77
N ALA A 323 -1.66 11.97 26.12
CA ALA A 323 -1.30 11.72 27.51
C ALA A 323 -1.14 13.01 28.32
N LYS A 324 -0.61 14.09 27.72
CA LYS A 324 -0.28 15.34 28.42
C LYS A 324 -1.40 16.38 28.42
N GLU A 325 -2.21 16.44 27.35
CA GLU A 325 -3.11 17.56 27.09
C GLU A 325 -4.56 17.08 26.89
N TYR A 326 -4.82 16.25 25.88
CA TYR A 326 -6.21 15.93 25.51
C TYR A 326 -6.89 15.05 26.55
N PHE A 327 -6.29 13.94 26.95
CA PHE A 327 -6.94 13.00 27.87
C PHE A 327 -7.24 13.63 29.25
N PRO A 328 -6.31 14.35 29.92
CA PRO A 328 -6.63 15.03 31.18
C PRO A 328 -7.73 16.08 31.06
N ASN A 329 -7.85 16.75 29.92
CA ASN A 329 -8.89 17.76 29.69
C ASN A 329 -10.25 17.10 29.39
N GLU A 330 -10.28 16.06 28.57
CA GLU A 330 -11.50 15.30 28.24
C GLU A 330 -12.07 14.58 29.46
N MET A 331 -11.22 14.11 30.38
CA MET A 331 -11.63 13.50 31.65
C MET A 331 -12.31 14.48 32.62
N LYS A 332 -12.28 15.80 32.36
CA LYS A 332 -13.08 16.80 33.10
C LYS A 332 -14.54 16.80 32.63
N ASN A 333 -14.84 16.29 31.44
CA ASN A 333 -16.21 16.15 30.93
C ASN A 333 -16.88 14.97 31.63
N PRO A 334 -18.01 15.17 32.35
CA PRO A 334 -18.69 14.10 33.08
C PRO A 334 -19.13 12.93 32.19
N LYS A 335 -19.60 13.22 30.97
CA LYS A 335 -20.06 12.20 30.02
C LYS A 335 -18.89 11.35 29.53
N PHE A 336 -17.81 11.99 29.09
CA PHE A 336 -16.60 11.27 28.67
C PHE A 336 -16.03 10.42 29.80
N LYS A 337 -15.91 10.99 31.01
CA LYS A 337 -15.41 10.28 32.19
C LYS A 337 -16.28 9.08 32.56
N ALA A 338 -17.61 9.22 32.51
CA ALA A 338 -18.53 8.14 32.78
C ALA A 338 -18.37 7.00 31.77
N SER A 339 -18.38 7.29 30.48
CA SER A 339 -18.23 6.25 29.44
C SER A 339 -16.83 5.62 29.44
N TRP A 340 -15.77 6.40 29.70
CA TRP A 340 -14.40 5.87 29.83
C TRP A 340 -14.25 4.88 30.99
N ASN A 341 -14.84 5.21 32.15
CA ASN A 341 -14.84 4.32 33.31
C ASN A 341 -15.78 3.13 33.14
N GLY A 342 -16.93 3.32 32.47
CA GLY A 342 -17.91 2.27 32.16
C GLY A 342 -17.37 1.22 31.18
N ALA A 343 -16.40 1.58 30.34
CA ALA A 343 -15.73 0.65 29.44
C ALA A 343 -14.84 -0.41 30.15
N LYS A 344 -14.66 -0.32 31.48
CA LYS A 344 -13.78 -1.22 32.25
C LYS A 344 -14.17 -2.69 32.14
N ASP A 345 -15.45 -3.02 32.27
CA ASP A 345 -15.89 -4.42 32.26
C ASP A 345 -15.77 -5.04 30.86
N CYS A 346 -16.10 -4.26 29.82
CA CYS A 346 -15.88 -4.66 28.43
C CYS A 346 -14.39 -4.88 28.16
N LEU A 347 -13.52 -3.97 28.62
CA LEU A 347 -12.08 -4.10 28.44
C LEU A 347 -11.52 -5.35 29.14
N GLN A 348 -11.95 -5.62 30.37
CA GLN A 348 -11.52 -6.82 31.09
C GLN A 348 -11.93 -8.10 30.36
N LYS A 349 -13.15 -8.16 29.82
CA LYS A 349 -13.62 -9.27 28.98
C LYS A 349 -12.80 -9.40 27.70
N ALA A 350 -12.56 -8.29 27.01
CA ALA A 350 -11.78 -8.25 25.77
C ALA A 350 -10.33 -8.71 25.96
N LEU A 351 -9.70 -8.33 27.08
CA LEU A 351 -8.35 -8.77 27.43
C LEU A 351 -8.30 -10.26 27.79
N LYS A 352 -9.31 -10.78 28.51
CA LYS A 352 -9.39 -12.19 28.92
C LYS A 352 -9.63 -13.13 27.74
N ASN A 353 -10.45 -12.71 26.77
CA ASN A 353 -10.85 -13.52 25.61
C ASN A 353 -10.01 -13.21 24.35
N ARG A 354 -8.88 -12.53 24.52
CA ARG A 354 -8.07 -11.99 23.42
C ARG A 354 -7.46 -13.11 22.58
N LYS A 355 -7.75 -13.11 21.27
CA LYS A 355 -7.19 -14.09 20.33
C LYS A 355 -5.78 -13.70 19.91
N PRO A 356 -4.93 -14.65 19.48
CA PRO A 356 -3.60 -14.39 18.90
C PRO A 356 -3.59 -13.26 17.86
N VAL A 357 -4.63 -13.19 17.02
CA VAL A 357 -4.76 -12.19 15.95
C VAL A 357 -4.98 -10.75 16.45
N ASP A 358 -5.50 -10.60 17.67
CA ASP A 358 -5.82 -9.29 18.27
C ASP A 358 -4.66 -8.77 19.14
N HIS A 359 -3.50 -9.45 19.15
CA HIS A 359 -2.33 -9.06 19.96
C HIS A 359 -1.70 -7.72 19.54
N ALA A 360 -2.06 -7.19 18.38
CA ALA A 360 -1.66 -5.85 17.93
C ALA A 360 -2.43 -4.71 18.63
N LEU A 361 -3.62 -4.97 19.20
CA LEU A 361 -4.45 -3.94 19.83
C LEU A 361 -4.04 -3.65 21.28
N THR A 362 -3.56 -2.44 21.57
CA THR A 362 -3.21 -2.05 22.94
C THR A 362 -4.45 -1.95 23.86
N GLU A 363 -4.23 -1.87 25.17
CA GLU A 363 -5.32 -1.62 26.13
C GLU A 363 -6.15 -0.38 25.77
N ASN A 364 -5.49 0.68 25.28
CA ASN A 364 -6.16 1.90 24.85
C ASN A 364 -7.02 1.69 23.59
N HIS A 365 -6.58 0.84 22.66
CA HIS A 365 -7.39 0.47 21.48
C HIS A 365 -8.67 -0.23 21.91
N LEU A 366 -8.52 -1.26 22.75
CA LEU A 366 -9.65 -2.05 23.23
C LEU A 366 -10.60 -1.21 24.08
N ARG A 367 -10.08 -0.32 24.93
CA ARG A 367 -10.91 0.58 25.73
C ARG A 367 -11.68 1.57 24.86
N ALA A 368 -11.05 2.13 23.82
CA ALA A 368 -11.70 3.02 22.87
C ALA A 368 -12.83 2.32 22.10
N ILE A 369 -12.60 1.09 21.64
CA ILE A 369 -13.63 0.25 21.02
C ILE A 369 -14.77 0.03 22.02
N CYS A 370 -14.47 -0.46 23.22
CA CYS A 370 -15.46 -0.70 24.26
C CYS A 370 -16.29 0.54 24.60
N MET A 371 -15.63 1.70 24.71
CA MET A 371 -16.30 2.97 24.98
C MET A 371 -17.23 3.37 23.83
N TYR A 372 -16.82 3.18 22.58
CA TYR A 372 -17.65 3.44 21.41
C TYR A 372 -18.84 2.48 21.31
N THR A 373 -18.70 1.24 21.76
CA THR A 373 -19.73 0.20 21.59
C THR A 373 -20.69 0.05 22.77
N ALA A 374 -20.30 0.44 23.99
CA ALA A 374 -21.03 0.08 25.21
C ALA A 374 -22.08 1.11 25.67
N ASP A 375 -22.05 2.35 25.15
CA ASP A 375 -22.84 3.47 25.68
C ASP A 375 -23.23 4.47 24.57
N ASP A 376 -24.11 5.42 24.88
CA ASP A 376 -24.64 6.46 23.99
C ASP A 376 -23.61 7.54 23.60
N ILE A 377 -22.33 7.34 23.94
CA ILE A 377 -21.26 8.27 23.56
C ILE A 377 -21.02 8.28 22.06
N TYR A 378 -21.24 7.15 21.35
CA TYR A 378 -21.09 7.06 19.90
C TYR A 378 -21.96 8.07 19.17
N LYS A 379 -23.16 8.39 19.67
CA LYS A 379 -24.08 9.36 19.07
C LYS A 379 -23.45 10.75 19.02
N THR A 380 -22.97 11.23 20.17
CA THR A 380 -22.33 12.55 20.29
C THR A 380 -20.96 12.58 19.64
N PHE A 381 -20.21 11.48 19.71
CA PHE A 381 -18.91 11.35 19.05
C PHE A 381 -19.05 11.40 17.52
N ASN A 382 -19.95 10.60 16.94
CA ASN A 382 -20.17 10.56 15.49
C ASN A 382 -20.67 11.90 14.97
N HIS A 383 -21.58 12.56 15.70
CA HIS A 383 -22.01 13.92 15.37
C HIS A 383 -20.81 14.88 15.29
N ASP A 384 -19.95 14.91 16.31
CA ASP A 384 -18.81 15.84 16.37
C ASP A 384 -17.76 15.49 15.31
N VAL A 385 -17.49 14.20 15.08
CA VAL A 385 -16.59 13.74 14.02
C VAL A 385 -17.12 14.10 12.64
N GLN A 386 -18.43 14.08 12.39
CA GLN A 386 -19.00 14.38 11.08
C GLN A 386 -19.14 15.89 10.80
N SER A 387 -19.30 16.72 11.83
CA SER A 387 -19.71 18.12 11.65
C SER A 387 -18.70 19.16 12.16
N HIS A 388 -17.71 18.77 12.95
CA HIS A 388 -16.81 19.71 13.64
C HIS A 388 -15.34 19.58 13.24
N GLY A 389 -15.04 19.11 12.03
CA GLY A 389 -13.70 19.02 11.42
C GLY A 389 -12.83 20.28 11.58
N PRO A 390 -13.33 21.50 11.29
CA PRO A 390 -12.54 22.72 11.48
C PRO A 390 -12.14 23.00 12.93
N SER A 391 -12.90 22.47 13.89
CA SER A 391 -12.63 22.64 15.32
C SER A 391 -11.51 21.72 15.83
N TYR A 392 -11.12 20.71 15.03
CA TYR A 392 -10.20 19.65 15.41
C TYR A 392 -8.84 20.19 15.89
N GLY A 393 -8.25 21.13 15.15
CA GLY A 393 -6.96 21.76 15.50
C GLY A 393 -7.05 22.86 16.57
N THR A 394 -8.26 23.29 16.95
CA THR A 394 -8.48 24.48 17.79
C THR A 394 -8.59 24.18 19.29
N GLY A 395 -8.54 22.90 19.68
CA GLY A 395 -8.69 22.46 21.08
C GLY A 395 -10.14 22.45 21.59
N SER A 396 -11.11 22.85 20.76
CA SER A 396 -12.55 22.82 21.10
C SER A 396 -13.25 21.51 20.76
N PHE A 397 -12.64 20.68 19.91
CA PHE A 397 -13.06 19.29 19.70
C PHE A 397 -12.86 18.48 20.99
N LYS A 398 -13.83 17.64 21.35
CA LYS A 398 -13.95 17.06 22.70
C LYS A 398 -13.59 15.58 22.80
N TYR A 399 -13.16 14.98 21.69
CA TYR A 399 -12.99 13.54 21.56
C TYR A 399 -11.69 13.16 20.81
N HIS A 400 -10.62 13.95 20.94
CA HIS A 400 -9.31 13.65 20.37
C HIS A 400 -8.79 12.29 20.84
N THR A 401 -8.95 11.95 22.11
CA THR A 401 -8.48 10.66 22.64
C THR A 401 -9.25 9.50 22.00
N LEU A 402 -10.58 9.59 21.96
CA LEU A 402 -11.43 8.54 21.41
C LEU A 402 -11.23 8.39 19.89
N GLN A 403 -11.20 9.51 19.16
CA GLN A 403 -10.97 9.50 17.72
C GLN A 403 -9.61 8.88 17.40
N PHE A 404 -8.54 9.27 18.10
CA PHE A 404 -7.19 8.78 17.83
C PHE A 404 -7.08 7.27 18.04
N TRP A 405 -7.52 6.77 19.21
CA TRP A 405 -7.39 5.36 19.52
C TRP A 405 -8.30 4.47 18.67
N LEU A 406 -9.49 4.95 18.27
CA LEU A 406 -10.33 4.22 17.30
C LEU A 406 -9.69 4.17 15.92
N THR A 407 -9.19 5.31 15.43
CA THR A 407 -8.51 5.39 14.13
C THR A 407 -7.28 4.49 14.11
N TYR A 408 -6.49 4.53 15.20
CA TYR A 408 -5.28 3.71 15.31
C TYR A 408 -5.62 2.22 15.49
N ALA A 409 -6.69 1.89 16.20
CA ALA A 409 -7.19 0.51 16.30
C ALA A 409 -7.59 -0.06 14.92
N ILE A 410 -8.30 0.74 14.10
CA ILE A 410 -8.68 0.33 12.73
C ILE A 410 -7.43 0.10 11.89
N ARG A 411 -6.44 1.00 11.95
CA ARG A 411 -5.17 0.86 11.23
C ARG A 411 -4.38 -0.38 11.66
N SER A 412 -4.35 -0.68 12.96
CA SER A 412 -3.57 -1.79 13.53
C SER A 412 -4.30 -3.14 13.54
N SER A 413 -5.57 -3.21 13.11
CA SER A 413 -6.36 -4.45 13.08
C SER A 413 -6.07 -5.30 11.83
N PRO A 414 -6.04 -6.64 11.93
CA PRO A 414 -5.93 -7.52 10.76
C PRO A 414 -7.17 -7.41 9.84
N PRO A 415 -7.07 -7.76 8.55
CA PRO A 415 -8.12 -7.52 7.53
C PRO A 415 -9.48 -8.14 7.86
N THR A 416 -9.48 -9.33 8.47
CA THR A 416 -10.70 -10.03 8.88
C THR A 416 -11.47 -9.28 9.97
N THR A 417 -10.77 -8.59 10.88
CA THR A 417 -11.37 -7.75 11.92
C THR A 417 -11.84 -6.40 11.37
N LYS A 418 -11.14 -5.85 10.37
CA LYS A 418 -11.55 -4.60 9.67
C LYS A 418 -12.92 -4.74 8.98
N LEU A 419 -13.22 -5.90 8.40
CA LEU A 419 -14.52 -6.20 7.77
C LEU A 419 -15.68 -6.19 8.77
N ALA A 420 -15.49 -6.76 9.97
CA ALA A 420 -16.51 -6.78 11.02
C ALA A 420 -16.83 -5.38 11.57
N ILE A 421 -15.82 -4.50 11.65
CA ILE A 421 -15.98 -3.11 12.09
C ILE A 421 -16.65 -2.24 10.99
N ARG A 422 -16.37 -2.51 9.70
CA ARG A 422 -16.96 -1.77 8.56
C ARG A 422 -18.42 -2.13 8.26
N TRP A 423 -18.85 -3.36 8.52
CA TRP A 423 -20.22 -3.82 8.21
C TRP A 423 -21.27 -3.44 9.26
N SER A 424 -20.83 -2.87 10.39
CA SER A 424 -21.67 -2.48 11.52
C SER A 424 -22.84 -1.55 11.18
N GLY A 425 -22.55 -0.26 10.99
CA GLY A 425 -23.54 0.81 11.25
C GLY A 425 -24.00 0.85 12.73
N GLU A 426 -24.15 -0.32 13.34
CA GLU A 426 -24.22 -0.63 14.75
C GLU A 426 -22.86 -1.10 15.31
N PRO A 427 -22.61 -0.92 16.62
CA PRO A 427 -21.42 -1.44 17.25
C PRO A 427 -21.39 -2.99 17.26
N PRO A 428 -20.22 -3.63 17.05
CA PRO A 428 -20.07 -5.06 17.28
C PRO A 428 -20.39 -5.37 18.75
N ARG A 429 -21.36 -6.26 18.97
CA ARG A 429 -21.64 -6.81 20.31
C ARG A 429 -20.58 -7.86 20.61
N PHE A 430 -19.68 -7.55 21.54
CA PHE A 430 -18.66 -8.46 22.06
C PHE A 430 -19.20 -9.36 23.17
#